data_AF-A0A645DZ58-F1
#
_entry.id   AF-A0A645DZ58-F1
#
_cell.length_a   1.000
_cell.length_b   1.000
_cell.length_c   1.000
_cell.angle_alpha   90.00
_cell.angle_beta   90.00
_cell.angle_gamma   90.00
#
_symmetry.space_group_name_H-M   'P 1'
#
loop_
_entity.id
_entity.type
_entity.pdbx_description
1 polymer ?
#
loop_
_entity_poly.entity_id
_entity_poly.type
_entity_poly.pdbx_seq_one_letter_code
_entity_poly.pdbx_strand_id
1 'polypeptide(L)' 'MSREKEFYRDNLELLLKAFPQKNVLNIADVAKWAGCDRRTAEKRYFPTEKKLITVAELARRIS' A
#
# COMPACT_ATOMS: atom_id res chain seq x y z
N MET A 1 17.34 -17.97 -4.04
CA MET A 1 16.77 -16.74 -4.64
C MET A 1 15.45 -16.45 -3.93
N SER A 2 15.47 -15.56 -2.95
CA SER A 2 14.27 -15.23 -2.17
C SER A 2 13.39 -14.29 -3.00
N ARG A 3 12.34 -14.85 -3.61
CA ARG A 3 11.35 -14.17 -4.46
C ARG A 3 10.63 -13.00 -3.75
N GLU A 4 10.68 -12.96 -2.42
CA GLU A 4 10.12 -11.89 -1.59
C GLU A 4 10.65 -10.49 -1.97
N LYS A 5 11.87 -10.39 -2.52
CA LYS A 5 12.43 -9.10 -2.93
C LYS A 5 11.93 -8.61 -4.29
N GLU A 6 11.52 -9.50 -5.17
CA GLU A 6 11.07 -9.14 -6.54
C GLU A 6 9.67 -8.56 -6.49
N PHE A 7 8.72 -9.26 -5.85
CA PHE A 7 7.35 -8.78 -5.67
C PHE A 7 7.29 -7.44 -4.93
N TYR A 8 8.14 -7.25 -3.91
CA TYR A 8 8.22 -5.97 -3.21
C TYR A 8 8.63 -4.82 -4.14
N ARG A 9 9.62 -5.03 -5.02
CA ARG A 9 10.10 -3.98 -5.94
C ARG A 9 9.05 -3.65 -6.99
N ASP A 10 8.44 -4.67 -7.60
CA ASP A 10 7.38 -4.47 -8.59
C ASP A 10 6.18 -3.73 -7.98
N ASN A 11 5.76 -4.12 -6.77
CA ASN A 11 4.67 -3.46 -6.05
C ASN A 11 5.03 -2.01 -5.68
N LEU A 12 6.28 -1.75 -5.30
CA LEU A 12 6.75 -0.40 -4.97
C LEU A 12 6.78 0.50 -6.21
N GLU A 13 7.26 0.00 -7.36
CA GLU A 13 7.20 0.75 -8.61
C GLU A 13 5.77 1.05 -9.06
N LEU A 14 4.87 0.08 -8.89
CA LEU A 14 3.46 0.23 -9.26
C LEU A 14 2.78 1.29 -8.38
N LEU A 15 3.06 1.29 -7.08
CA LEU A 15 2.56 2.31 -6.16
C LEU A 15 3.20 3.68 -6.39
N LEU A 16 4.49 3.76 -6.73
CA LEU A 16 5.12 5.04 -7.10
C LEU A 16 4.54 5.62 -8.40
N LYS A 17 4.21 4.76 -9.38
CA LYS A 17 3.49 5.17 -10.61
C LYS A 17 2.07 5.63 -10.30
N ALA A 18 1.37 4.96 -9.38
CA ALA A 18 0.01 5.32 -8.98
C ALA A 18 -0.03 6.59 -8.10
N PHE A 19 1.01 6.83 -7.30
CA PHE A 19 1.10 7.91 -6.32
C PHE A 19 2.41 8.70 -6.44
N PRO A 20 2.63 9.42 -7.56
CA PRO A 20 3.93 10.04 -7.88
C PRO A 20 4.36 11.18 -6.95
N GLN A 21 3.43 11.78 -6.19
CA GLN A 21 3.71 12.89 -5.26
C GLN A 21 3.30 12.58 -3.82
N LYS A 22 2.87 11.35 -3.51
CA LYS A 22 2.40 10.97 -2.18
C LYS A 22 3.24 9.81 -1.64
N ASN A 23 4.21 10.14 -0.78
CA ASN A 23 4.95 9.12 -0.02
C ASN A 23 4.11 8.47 1.09
N VAL A 24 3.05 9.16 1.53
CA VAL A 24 2.13 8.70 2.58
C VAL A 24 0.72 8.69 2.02
N LEU A 25 0.04 7.57 2.20
CA LEU A 25 -1.32 7.33 1.76
C LEU A 25 -2.25 7.23 2.97
N ASN A 26 -3.42 7.85 2.84
CA ASN A 26 -4.51 7.66 3.78
C ASN A 26 -5.38 6.46 3.37
N ILE A 27 -6.25 6.01 4.28
CA ILE A 27 -7.16 4.89 4.03
C ILE A 27 -8.03 5.12 2.78
N ALA A 28 -8.44 6.35 2.49
CA ALA A 28 -9.28 6.65 1.34
C ALA A 28 -8.54 6.50 0.00
N ASP A 29 -7.28 6.94 -0.06
CA ASP A 29 -6.41 6.80 -1.24
C ASP A 29 -6.15 5.31 -1.53
N VAL A 30 -5.82 4.53 -0.49
CA VAL A 30 -5.59 3.08 -0.61
C VAL A 30 -6.88 2.34 -0.97
N ALA A 31 -8.01 2.69 -0.36
CA ALA A 31 -9.32 2.10 -0.67
C ALA A 31 -9.71 2.33 -2.14
N LYS A 32 -9.51 3.55 -2.64
CA LYS A 32 -9.77 3.91 -4.04
C LYS A 32 -8.88 3.15 -5.01
N TRP A 33 -7.59 3.02 -4.69
CA TRP A 33 -6.64 2.28 -5.53
C TRP A 33 -6.90 0.76 -5.51
N ALA A 34 -7.19 0.20 -4.34
CA ALA A 34 -7.48 -1.22 -4.16
C ALA A 34 -8.91 -1.62 -4.58
N GLY A 35 -9.76 -0.65 -4.96
CA GLY A 35 -11.14 -0.90 -5.36
C GLY A 35 -12.02 -1.51 -4.27
N CYS A 36 -11.77 -1.18 -3.00
CA CYS A 36 -12.53 -1.73 -1.87
C CYS A 36 -12.98 -0.64 -0.89
N ASP A 37 -13.91 -0.98 0.00
CA ASP A 37 -14.38 -0.07 1.04
C ASP A 37 -13.27 0.31 2.02
N ARG A 38 -13.36 1.52 2.58
CA ARG A 38 -12.40 2.04 3.58
C ARG A 38 -12.18 1.08 4.75
N ARG A 39 -13.24 0.44 5.24
CA ARG A 39 -13.17 -0.53 6.34
C ARG A 39 -12.37 -1.79 5.96
N THR A 40 -12.50 -2.22 4.72
CA THR A 40 -11.78 -3.37 4.16
C THR A 40 -10.31 -3.02 3.94
N ALA A 41 -10.06 -1.82 3.38
CA ALA A 41 -8.71 -1.30 3.19
C ALA A 41 -7.97 -1.12 4.51
N GLU A 42 -8.64 -0.57 5.54
CA GLU A 42 -8.10 -0.42 6.89
C GLU A 42 -7.68 -1.76 7.48
N LYS A 43 -8.56 -2.77 7.44
CA LYS A 43 -8.25 -4.10 7.99
C LYS A 43 -7.15 -4.85 7.24
N ARG A 44 -7.10 -4.72 5.91
CA ARG A 44 -6.12 -5.45 5.08
C ARG A 44 -4.75 -4.78 5.05
N TYR A 45 -4.72 -3.45 4.96
CA TYR A 45 -3.51 -2.71 4.62
C TYR A 45 -3.00 -1.81 5.73
N PHE A 46 -3.81 -1.43 6.72
CA PHE A 46 -3.39 -0.54 7.80
C PHE A 46 -3.18 -1.30 9.12
N PRO A 47 -2.19 -0.92 9.94
CA PRO A 47 -2.06 -1.46 11.29
C PRO A 47 -3.16 -0.88 12.17
N THR A 48 -3.61 -1.62 13.20
CA THR A 48 -4.80 -1.35 14.02
C THR A 48 -4.86 0.03 14.70
N GLU A 49 -3.83 0.88 14.57
CA GLU A 49 -3.79 2.22 15.16
C GLU A 49 -3.26 3.31 14.20
N LYS A 50 -2.71 2.98 13.03
CA LYS A 50 -2.23 4.00 12.08
C LYS A 50 -3.27 4.25 11.00
N LYS A 51 -3.70 5.51 10.86
CA LYS A 51 -4.59 5.98 9.78
C LYS A 51 -3.85 6.34 8.48
N LEU A 52 -2.53 6.23 8.50
CA LEU A 52 -1.62 6.61 7.42
C LEU A 52 -0.61 5.47 7.22
N ILE A 53 -0.27 5.19 5.97
CA ILE A 53 0.72 4.18 5.60
C ILE A 53 1.65 4.75 4.55
N THR A 54 2.94 4.45 4.64
CA THR A 54 3.88 4.82 3.59
C THR A 54 3.74 3.89 2.38
N VAL A 55 4.07 4.37 1.18
CA VAL A 55 4.08 3.55 -0.05
C VAL A 55 4.95 2.29 0.13
N ALA A 56 6.09 2.42 0.82
CA ALA A 56 6.96 1.29 1.13
C ALA A 56 6.32 0.29 2.10
N GLU A 57 5.68 0.75 3.18
CA GLU A 57 4.95 -0.14 4.10
C GLU A 57 3.77 -0.84 3.39
N LEU A 58 3.07 -0.15 2.50
CA LEU A 58 1.99 -0.74 1.70
C LEU A 58 2.51 -1.82 0.75
N ALA A 59 3.61 -1.54 0.03
CA ALA A 59 4.26 -2.50 -0.85
C ALA A 59 4.71 -3.77 -0.11
N ARG A 60 5.24 -3.64 1.12
CA ARG A 60 5.63 -4.79 1.96
C ARG A 60 4.45 -5.64 2.39
N ARG A 61 3.26 -5.04 2.49
CA ARG A 61 2.06 -5.71 3.00
C ARG A 61 1.26 -6.43 1.93
N ILE A 62 1.46 -6.03 0.67
CA ILE A 62 0.89 -6.68 -0.50
C ILE A 62 1.79 -7.85 -0.96
N SER A 63 3.08 -7.81 -0.60
CA SER A 63 4.08 -8.81 -0.96
C SER A 63 4.08 -10.04 -0.06
#